data_AF-A0A6N1ASJ3-F1
#
_entry.id   AF-A0A6N1ASJ3-F1
#
_cell.length_a   1.000
_cell.length_b   1.000
_cell.length_c   1.000
_cell.angle_alpha   90.00
_cell.angle_beta   90.00
_cell.angle_gamma   90.00
#
_symmetry.space_group_name_H-M   'P 1'
#
loop_
_entity.id
_entity.type
_entity.pdbx_description
1 polymer ?
#
loop_
_entity_poly.entity_id
_entity_poly.type
_entity_poly.pdbx_seq_one_letter_code
_entity_poly.pdbx_strand_id
1 'polypeptide(L)'
;MTGLSRLWTMFALACVAGTSLSGCGPLVLGTAGGAAVVASQERGFSGFVSDTEIRARINSLWLQHSIDLTNRIGLTVDQGRVLLTGRAADAQMRLDAVRLAWQADGVKEVINEIQIDNGSSIVDTARDTWISTQIRSRITFDANIHSQNYSIDTVDGVVYLMGVASSQEELNNVLQHARSVPNVQRVVSYVRLLSNLQG
;
A
#
# COMPACT_ATOMS: atom_id res chain seq x y z
N MET A 1 27.83 -11.85 62.05
CA MET A 1 28.55 -10.73 62.70
C MET A 1 29.04 -9.82 61.56
N THR A 2 28.19 -8.88 61.10
CA THR A 2 28.31 -7.41 61.33
C THR A 2 29.63 -6.86 60.80
N GLY A 3 29.74 -5.84 59.95
CA GLY A 3 28.85 -4.82 59.40
C GLY A 3 29.64 -4.04 58.33
N LEU A 4 28.97 -3.42 57.35
CA LEU A 4 28.73 -1.98 57.28
C LEU A 4 30.00 -1.08 57.19
N SER A 5 30.30 -0.58 55.98
CA SER A 5 30.85 0.77 55.72
C SER A 5 30.87 0.99 54.20
N ARG A 6 29.99 1.83 53.65
CA ARG A 6 30.10 3.29 53.46
C ARG A 6 31.11 3.70 52.38
N LEU A 7 30.53 4.15 51.26
CA LEU A 7 30.91 5.27 50.39
C LEU A 7 32.35 5.78 50.51
N TRP A 8 33.08 5.70 49.39
CA TRP A 8 34.26 6.48 48.96
C TRP A 8 34.48 6.06 47.49
N THR A 9 34.76 6.84 46.46
CA THR A 9 35.15 8.25 46.29
C THR A 9 35.08 8.52 44.78
N MET A 10 34.92 9.80 44.42
CA MET A 10 35.02 10.41 43.09
C MET A 10 35.99 9.75 42.10
N PHE A 11 35.50 9.44 40.89
CA PHE A 11 36.36 9.17 39.74
C PHE A 11 36.39 10.41 38.84
N ALA A 12 37.35 11.29 39.12
CA ALA A 12 37.82 12.29 38.18
C ALA A 12 39.17 11.79 37.65
N LEU A 13 39.24 11.41 36.38
CA LEU A 13 40.50 11.25 35.67
C LEU A 13 40.42 11.99 34.33
N ALA A 14 41.35 12.92 34.19
CA ALA A 14 41.40 13.96 33.20
C ALA A 14 42.09 13.55 31.89
N CYS A 15 41.70 14.28 30.84
CA CYS A 15 42.40 14.63 29.60
C CYS A 15 43.83 14.13 29.35
N VAL A 16 44.05 13.54 28.17
CA VAL A 16 45.24 13.81 27.34
C VAL A 16 44.82 13.99 25.87
N ALA A 17 45.40 15.00 25.25
CA ALA A 17 45.05 15.62 23.99
C ALA A 17 45.78 15.05 22.76
N GLY A 18 45.17 15.26 21.58
CA GLY A 18 45.85 15.68 20.35
C GLY A 18 46.33 14.59 19.37
N THR A 19 45.77 14.61 18.15
CA THR A 19 46.52 14.95 16.93
C THR A 19 45.57 15.16 15.75
N SER A 20 45.81 16.25 15.05
CA SER A 20 45.14 16.81 13.88
C SER A 20 45.72 16.22 12.60
N LEU A 21 44.88 16.00 11.59
CA LEU A 21 45.29 16.01 10.18
C LEU A 21 44.17 16.61 9.30
N SER A 22 44.34 17.90 9.03
CA SER A 22 44.19 18.59 7.74
C SER A 22 43.17 18.06 6.73
N GLY A 23 42.01 18.74 6.64
CA GLY A 23 41.16 18.75 5.45
C GLY A 23 40.66 20.16 5.17
N CYS A 24 41.37 20.92 4.33
CA CYS A 24 40.89 22.16 3.73
C CYS A 24 40.02 21.82 2.50
N GLY A 25 38.75 22.23 2.50
CA GLY A 25 37.82 22.22 1.36
C GLY A 25 36.67 23.19 1.63
N PRO A 26 36.20 23.99 0.63
CA PRO A 26 35.82 25.38 0.88
C PRO A 26 34.45 25.54 1.53
N LEU A 27 34.45 26.17 2.71
CA LEU A 27 33.32 26.92 3.25
C LEU A 27 33.14 28.18 2.37
N VAL A 28 32.21 28.12 1.42
CA VAL A 28 31.72 29.32 0.74
C VAL A 28 30.62 29.93 1.60
N LEU A 29 31.01 30.91 2.41
CA LEU A 29 30.12 31.91 2.96
C LEU A 29 29.79 32.91 1.84
N GLY A 30 28.58 32.81 1.28
CA GLY A 30 27.98 33.87 0.46
C GLY A 30 26.97 34.64 1.29
N THR A 31 27.41 35.71 1.95
CA THR A 31 26.52 36.69 2.59
C THR A 31 25.94 37.63 1.53
N ALA A 32 24.64 37.92 1.66
CA ALA A 32 23.81 38.83 0.87
C ALA A 32 23.45 38.39 -0.58
N GLY A 33 22.31 37.69 -0.69
CA GLY A 33 21.46 37.75 -1.89
C GLY A 33 21.60 36.63 -2.92
N GLY A 34 21.05 35.45 -2.63
CA GLY A 34 20.45 34.60 -3.66
C GLY A 34 21.39 33.73 -4.49
N ALA A 35 21.98 32.71 -3.86
CA ALA A 35 22.19 31.43 -4.54
C ALA A 35 21.70 30.34 -3.61
N ALA A 36 20.37 30.26 -3.47
CA ALA A 36 19.77 29.01 -3.05
C ALA A 36 20.28 27.98 -4.06
N VAL A 37 21.16 27.10 -3.62
CA VAL A 37 21.32 25.81 -4.27
C VAL A 37 19.95 25.18 -4.17
N VAL A 38 19.13 25.41 -5.22
CA VAL A 38 17.93 24.62 -5.45
C VAL A 38 18.52 23.22 -5.53
N ALA A 39 18.35 22.45 -4.46
CA ALA A 39 18.59 21.04 -4.50
C ALA A 39 17.71 20.57 -5.67
N SER A 40 18.37 20.38 -6.81
CA SER A 40 17.77 19.88 -8.02
C SER A 40 16.99 18.67 -7.58
N GLN A 41 15.68 18.79 -7.59
CA GLN A 41 14.80 17.67 -7.38
C GLN A 41 15.11 16.78 -8.57
N GLU A 42 16.00 15.81 -8.34
CA GLU A 42 16.27 14.78 -9.30
C GLU A 42 14.89 14.20 -9.62
N ARG A 43 14.39 14.53 -10.81
CA ARG A 43 13.24 13.85 -11.41
C ARG A 43 13.70 12.42 -11.61
N GLY A 44 13.60 11.66 -10.53
CA GLY A 44 14.05 10.30 -10.42
C GLY A 44 13.19 9.44 -11.33
N PHE A 45 13.87 8.81 -12.27
CA PHE A 45 13.45 7.65 -13.05
C PHE A 45 12.36 7.86 -14.12
N SER A 46 12.82 7.78 -15.37
CA SER A 46 12.10 7.75 -16.64
C SER A 46 10.64 7.26 -16.65
N GLY A 47 9.75 8.11 -17.16
CA GLY A 47 8.71 7.75 -18.16
C GLY A 47 7.50 6.91 -17.73
N PHE A 48 7.48 6.29 -16.56
CA PHE A 48 6.34 5.51 -16.07
C PHE A 48 5.91 5.99 -14.69
N VAL A 49 4.65 6.40 -14.56
CA VAL A 49 4.05 6.66 -13.24
C VAL A 49 3.98 5.33 -12.50
N SER A 50 4.58 5.26 -11.32
CA SER A 50 4.54 4.05 -10.50
C SER A 50 3.16 3.83 -9.88
N ASP A 51 2.78 2.58 -9.62
CA ASP A 51 1.50 2.29 -8.95
C ASP A 51 1.37 2.96 -7.57
N THR A 52 2.51 3.18 -6.90
CA THR A 52 2.57 3.92 -5.63
C THR A 52 2.20 5.39 -5.82
N GLU A 53 2.68 6.04 -6.88
CA GLU A 53 2.31 7.43 -7.21
C GLU A 53 0.84 7.52 -7.64
N ILE A 54 0.35 6.59 -8.46
CA ILE A 54 -1.07 6.50 -8.83
C ILE A 54 -1.91 6.40 -7.55
N ARG A 55 -1.59 5.46 -6.67
CA ARG A 55 -2.29 5.26 -5.39
C ARG A 55 -2.26 6.51 -4.53
N ALA A 56 -1.10 7.16 -4.38
CA ALA A 56 -0.95 8.38 -3.60
C ALA A 56 -1.79 9.52 -4.19
N ARG A 57 -1.83 9.66 -5.51
CA ARG A 57 -2.61 10.69 -6.19
C ARG A 57 -4.11 10.47 -6.02
N ILE A 58 -4.61 9.25 -6.21
CA ILE A 58 -6.03 8.93 -6.02
C ILE A 58 -6.44 9.18 -4.55
N ASN A 59 -5.67 8.69 -3.58
CA ASN A 59 -5.94 8.94 -2.17
C ASN A 59 -5.95 10.43 -1.82
N SER A 60 -5.04 11.21 -2.41
CA SER A 60 -5.00 12.67 -2.23
C SER A 60 -6.26 13.35 -2.79
N LEU A 61 -6.70 12.95 -3.99
CA LEU A 61 -7.92 13.47 -4.60
C LEU A 61 -9.18 13.10 -3.81
N TRP A 62 -9.27 11.86 -3.33
CA TRP A 62 -10.36 11.40 -2.49
C TRP A 62 -10.40 12.15 -1.16
N LEU A 63 -9.27 12.25 -0.46
CA LEU A 63 -9.18 12.95 0.82
C LEU A 63 -9.56 14.43 0.71
N GLN A 64 -9.16 15.09 -0.37
CA GLN A 64 -9.55 16.48 -0.65
C GLN A 64 -11.04 16.64 -0.94
N HIS A 65 -11.68 15.62 -1.52
CA HIS A 65 -13.12 15.64 -1.85
C HIS A 65 -13.98 15.27 -0.64
N SER A 66 -13.67 14.17 0.05
CA SER A 66 -14.29 13.72 1.29
C SER A 66 -13.48 12.63 1.97
N ILE A 67 -13.30 12.74 3.28
CA ILE A 67 -12.68 11.69 4.10
C ILE A 67 -13.42 10.35 4.01
N ASP A 68 -14.74 10.38 3.74
CA ASP A 68 -15.55 9.17 3.66
C ASP A 68 -15.17 8.29 2.46
N LEU A 69 -14.66 8.87 1.36
CA LEU A 69 -14.18 8.10 0.22
C LEU A 69 -13.02 7.19 0.65
N THR A 70 -12.03 7.76 1.32
CA THR A 70 -10.84 7.01 1.79
C THR A 70 -11.19 6.01 2.89
N ASN A 71 -12.22 6.28 3.70
CA ASN A 71 -12.63 5.39 4.79
C ASN A 71 -13.50 4.21 4.33
N ARG A 72 -14.29 4.39 3.26
CA ARG A 72 -15.31 3.42 2.85
C ARG A 72 -14.97 2.66 1.57
N ILE A 73 -14.09 3.22 0.73
CA ILE A 73 -13.71 2.66 -0.56
C ILE A 73 -12.27 2.15 -0.49
N GLY A 74 -12.09 0.86 -0.76
CA GLY A 74 -10.79 0.23 -0.96
C GLY A 74 -10.20 0.59 -2.31
N LEU A 75 -8.87 0.78 -2.33
CA LEU A 75 -8.10 1.15 -3.50
C LEU A 75 -6.93 0.18 -3.70
N THR A 76 -7.05 -0.68 -4.72
CA THR A 76 -5.94 -1.52 -5.17
C THR A 76 -5.45 -1.02 -6.54
N VAL A 77 -4.12 -0.94 -6.71
CA VAL A 77 -3.48 -0.51 -7.97
C VAL A 77 -2.45 -1.55 -8.39
N ASP A 78 -2.54 -2.02 -9.64
CA ASP A 78 -1.64 -2.99 -10.29
C ASP A 78 -1.37 -2.58 -11.75
N GLN A 79 -0.14 -2.15 -12.05
CA GLN A 79 0.34 -1.74 -13.37
C GLN A 79 -0.53 -0.68 -14.07
N GLY A 80 -1.06 0.27 -13.30
CA GLY A 80 -2.02 1.30 -13.74
C GLY A 80 -3.47 0.85 -13.82
N ARG A 81 -3.80 -0.39 -13.46
CA ARG A 81 -5.18 -0.86 -13.29
C ARG A 81 -5.61 -0.60 -11.86
N VAL A 82 -6.75 0.06 -11.72
CA VAL A 82 -7.29 0.48 -10.43
C VAL A 82 -8.53 -0.33 -10.14
N LEU A 83 -8.52 -1.11 -9.06
CA LEU A 83 -9.68 -1.80 -8.54
C LEU A 83 -10.24 -1.01 -7.36
N LEU A 84 -11.50 -0.61 -7.47
CA LEU A 84 -12.25 0.09 -6.43
C LEU A 84 -13.28 -0.87 -5.83
N THR A 85 -13.17 -1.14 -4.53
CA THR A 85 -14.08 -2.01 -3.79
C THR A 85 -14.63 -1.26 -2.57
N GLY A 86 -15.67 -1.78 -1.93
CA GLY A 86 -16.19 -1.25 -0.67
C GLY A 86 -17.64 -0.80 -0.78
N ARG A 87 -18.07 0.04 0.15
CA ARG A 87 -19.48 0.44 0.32
C ARG A 87 -19.64 1.95 0.27
N ALA A 88 -20.20 2.46 -0.83
CA ALA A 88 -20.57 3.86 -0.95
C ALA A 88 -21.88 4.15 -0.21
N ALA A 89 -22.00 5.33 0.40
CA ALA A 89 -23.22 5.74 1.11
C ALA A 89 -24.39 5.96 0.15
N ASP A 90 -24.09 6.39 -1.07
CA ASP A 90 -25.06 6.61 -2.14
C ASP A 90 -24.41 6.46 -3.52
N ALA A 91 -25.24 6.58 -4.56
CA ALA A 91 -24.78 6.49 -5.94
C ALA A 91 -23.80 7.62 -6.32
N GLN A 92 -23.92 8.80 -5.71
CA GLN A 92 -23.08 9.95 -6.02
C GLN A 92 -21.65 9.74 -5.53
N MET A 93 -21.48 9.24 -4.30
CA MET A 93 -20.18 8.88 -3.74
C MET A 93 -19.46 7.84 -4.61
N ARG A 94 -20.18 6.83 -5.10
CA ARG A 94 -19.63 5.84 -6.03
C ARG A 94 -19.14 6.49 -7.34
N LEU A 95 -19.94 7.40 -7.91
CA LEU A 95 -19.56 8.11 -9.12
C LEU A 95 -18.33 9.01 -8.89
N ASP A 96 -18.28 9.70 -7.76
CA ASP A 96 -17.14 10.54 -7.39
C ASP A 96 -15.86 9.73 -7.19
N ALA A 97 -15.94 8.57 -6.53
CA ALA A 97 -14.80 7.66 -6.36
C ALA A 97 -14.16 7.30 -7.71
N VAL A 98 -15.00 6.87 -8.67
CA VAL A 98 -14.57 6.49 -10.02
C VAL A 98 -14.05 7.69 -10.80
N ARG A 99 -14.77 8.82 -10.78
CA ARG A 99 -14.37 10.05 -11.48
C ARG A 99 -13.02 10.55 -11.01
N LEU A 100 -12.78 10.58 -9.69
CA LEU A 100 -11.53 11.04 -9.11
C LEU A 100 -10.39 10.05 -9.37
N ALA A 101 -10.67 8.74 -9.38
CA ALA A 101 -9.66 7.74 -9.74
C ALA A 101 -9.09 7.98 -11.15
N TRP A 102 -9.95 8.28 -12.13
CA TRP A 102 -9.53 8.59 -13.50
C TRP A 102 -8.70 9.88 -13.65
N GLN A 103 -8.68 10.77 -12.65
CA GLN A 103 -7.88 12.00 -12.70
C GLN A 103 -6.41 11.79 -12.29
N ALA A 104 -6.04 10.60 -11.83
CA ALA A 104 -4.65 10.28 -11.55
C ALA A 104 -3.92 9.91 -12.85
N ASP A 105 -2.81 10.58 -13.12
CA ASP A 105 -1.95 10.27 -14.26
C ASP A 105 -1.43 8.82 -14.15
N GLY A 106 -1.37 8.11 -15.28
CA GLY A 106 -0.91 6.71 -15.32
C GLY A 106 -2.00 5.66 -15.11
N VAL A 107 -3.22 6.05 -14.75
CA VAL A 107 -4.38 5.13 -14.72
C VAL A 107 -4.74 4.71 -16.14
N LYS A 108 -4.80 3.38 -16.36
CA LYS A 108 -5.13 2.74 -17.65
C LYS A 108 -6.54 2.15 -17.65
N GLU A 109 -7.00 1.70 -16.50
CA GLU A 109 -8.28 1.04 -16.32
C GLU A 109 -8.79 1.32 -14.90
N VAL A 110 -10.09 1.58 -14.76
CA VAL A 110 -10.77 1.64 -13.46
C VAL A 110 -11.86 0.58 -13.43
N ILE A 111 -11.69 -0.39 -12.56
CA ILE A 111 -12.60 -1.51 -12.30
C ILE A 111 -13.45 -1.12 -11.08
N ASN A 112 -14.75 -0.93 -11.30
CA ASN A 112 -15.68 -0.46 -10.28
C ASN A 112 -16.49 -1.62 -9.71
N GLU A 113 -16.16 -2.04 -8.49
CA GLU A 113 -16.87 -3.05 -7.70
C GLU A 113 -17.43 -2.45 -6.39
N ILE A 114 -17.67 -1.14 -6.40
CA ILE A 114 -18.26 -0.42 -5.27
C ILE A 114 -19.75 -0.74 -5.18
N GLN A 115 -20.16 -1.25 -4.02
CA GLN A 115 -21.55 -1.52 -3.69
C GLN A 115 -22.18 -0.29 -3.03
N ILE A 116 -23.49 -0.12 -3.20
CA ILE A 116 -24.23 0.87 -2.40
C ILE A 116 -24.56 0.21 -1.07
N ASP A 117 -24.25 0.90 0.02
CA ASP A 117 -24.48 0.42 1.38
C ASP A 117 -25.98 0.25 1.64
N ASN A 118 -26.41 -0.99 1.89
CA ASN A 118 -27.81 -1.32 2.17
C ASN A 118 -28.05 -1.60 3.66
N GLY A 119 -27.18 -1.10 4.55
CA GLY A 119 -27.24 -1.31 5.99
C GLY A 119 -26.31 -2.41 6.50
N SER A 120 -25.17 -2.63 5.83
CA SER A 120 -24.18 -3.63 6.25
C SER A 120 -23.57 -3.25 7.60
N SER A 121 -23.39 -4.23 8.48
CA SER A 121 -22.97 -4.02 9.86
C SER A 121 -21.44 -4.01 10.04
N ILE A 122 -20.99 -3.57 11.22
CA ILE A 122 -19.58 -3.73 11.63
C ILE A 122 -19.18 -5.22 11.64
N VAL A 123 -20.11 -6.12 11.98
CA VAL A 123 -19.88 -7.56 12.00
C VAL A 123 -19.61 -8.09 10.59
N ASP A 124 -20.32 -7.59 9.58
CA ASP A 124 -20.09 -7.98 8.18
C ASP A 124 -18.70 -7.54 7.71
N THR A 125 -18.28 -6.32 8.07
CA THR A 125 -16.94 -5.79 7.77
C THR A 125 -15.83 -6.63 8.40
N ALA A 126 -16.00 -7.02 9.67
CA ALA A 126 -15.05 -7.87 10.38
C ALA A 126 -14.98 -9.27 9.77
N ARG A 127 -16.14 -9.84 9.37
CA ARG A 127 -16.21 -11.12 8.66
C ARG A 127 -15.47 -11.06 7.33
N ASP A 128 -15.68 -10.02 6.53
CA ASP A 128 -14.99 -9.85 5.24
C ASP A 128 -13.48 -9.72 5.41
N THR A 129 -13.03 -8.95 6.41
CA THR A 129 -11.61 -8.84 6.76
C THR A 129 -11.02 -10.20 7.16
N TRP A 130 -11.78 -10.99 7.91
CA TRP A 130 -11.39 -12.34 8.29
C TRP A 130 -11.29 -13.27 7.07
N ILE A 131 -12.26 -13.22 6.15
CA ILE A 131 -12.22 -13.95 4.87
C ILE A 131 -10.94 -13.61 4.10
N SER A 132 -10.68 -12.31 3.86
CA SER A 132 -9.46 -11.87 3.16
C SER A 132 -8.18 -12.38 3.84
N THR A 133 -8.15 -12.35 5.17
CA THR A 133 -7.01 -12.85 5.96
C THR A 133 -6.83 -14.36 5.81
N GLN A 134 -7.90 -15.14 5.85
CA GLN A 134 -7.84 -16.59 5.66
C GLN A 134 -7.38 -16.96 4.24
N ILE A 135 -7.89 -16.28 3.21
CA ILE A 135 -7.46 -16.49 1.83
C ILE A 135 -5.98 -16.14 1.70
N ARG A 136 -5.57 -14.96 2.19
CA ARG A 136 -4.17 -14.49 2.16
C ARG A 136 -3.24 -15.49 2.84
N SER A 137 -3.63 -16.00 4.01
CA SER A 137 -2.87 -17.03 4.73
C SER A 137 -2.72 -18.30 3.89
N ARG A 138 -3.82 -18.86 3.37
CA ARG A 138 -3.79 -20.09 2.56
C ARG A 138 -2.87 -19.97 1.34
N ILE A 139 -2.98 -18.88 0.57
CA ILE A 139 -2.14 -18.68 -0.61
C ILE A 139 -0.68 -18.39 -0.26
N THR A 140 -0.41 -17.83 0.92
CA THR A 140 0.96 -17.54 1.37
C THR A 140 1.71 -18.82 1.73
N PHE A 141 0.99 -19.81 2.26
CA PHE A 141 1.57 -21.10 2.66
C PHE A 141 1.51 -22.19 1.59
N ASP A 142 0.96 -21.89 0.41
CA ASP A 142 1.01 -22.79 -0.75
C ASP A 142 2.28 -22.50 -1.56
N ALA A 143 3.19 -23.47 -1.62
CA ALA A 143 4.46 -23.34 -2.32
C ALA A 143 4.33 -23.16 -3.84
N ASN A 144 3.16 -23.46 -4.42
CA ASN A 144 2.89 -23.32 -5.85
C ASN A 144 2.33 -21.93 -6.22
N ILE A 145 2.21 -21.01 -5.26
CA ILE A 145 1.61 -19.69 -5.44
C ILE A 145 2.58 -18.58 -5.04
N HIS A 146 2.82 -17.64 -5.95
CA HIS A 146 3.54 -16.40 -5.71
C HIS A 146 2.60 -15.38 -5.08
N SER A 147 2.26 -15.58 -3.80
CA SER A 147 1.22 -14.80 -3.09
C SER A 147 1.42 -13.28 -3.13
N GLN A 148 2.65 -12.79 -3.30
CA GLN A 148 2.96 -11.36 -3.42
C GLN A 148 2.38 -10.73 -4.70
N ASN A 149 2.08 -11.53 -5.72
CA ASN A 149 1.52 -11.07 -6.99
C ASN A 149 -0.01 -10.88 -6.94
N TYR A 150 -0.64 -11.07 -5.78
CA TYR A 150 -2.09 -11.04 -5.62
C TYR A 150 -2.54 -10.04 -4.55
N SER A 151 -3.51 -9.20 -4.92
CA SER A 151 -4.37 -8.49 -3.99
C SER A 151 -5.69 -9.22 -3.80
N ILE A 152 -6.22 -9.16 -2.57
CA ILE A 152 -7.44 -9.81 -2.14
C ILE A 152 -8.26 -8.79 -1.38
N ASP A 153 -9.39 -8.39 -1.96
CA ASP A 153 -10.38 -7.53 -1.33
C ASP A 153 -11.68 -8.31 -1.15
N THR A 154 -12.36 -8.16 -0.01
CA THR A 154 -13.65 -8.84 0.24
C THR A 154 -14.69 -7.83 0.67
N VAL A 155 -15.89 -7.89 0.07
CA VAL A 155 -17.03 -7.03 0.41
C VAL A 155 -18.32 -7.85 0.35
N ASP A 156 -19.02 -7.92 1.48
CA ASP A 156 -20.26 -8.67 1.67
C ASP A 156 -20.13 -10.13 1.21
N GLY A 157 -19.02 -10.79 1.57
CA GLY A 157 -18.70 -12.17 1.18
C GLY A 157 -18.33 -12.37 -0.30
N VAL A 158 -18.25 -11.31 -1.10
CA VAL A 158 -17.71 -11.36 -2.47
C VAL A 158 -16.22 -11.05 -2.42
N VAL A 159 -15.41 -11.98 -2.92
CA VAL A 159 -13.95 -11.85 -3.00
C VAL A 159 -13.57 -11.34 -4.38
N TYR A 160 -12.78 -10.26 -4.42
CA TYR A 160 -12.18 -9.69 -5.61
C TYR A 160 -10.68 -10.00 -5.59
N LEU A 161 -10.22 -10.73 -6.61
CA LEU A 161 -8.81 -11.05 -6.80
C LEU A 161 -8.25 -10.22 -7.94
N MET A 162 -7.15 -9.52 -7.70
CA MET A 162 -6.41 -8.79 -8.74
C MET A 162 -4.92 -9.09 -8.65
N GLY A 163 -4.23 -9.09 -9.79
CA GLY A 163 -2.80 -9.34 -9.84
C GLY A 163 -2.38 -10.08 -11.10
N VAL A 164 -1.24 -10.77 -11.01
CA VAL A 164 -0.64 -11.52 -12.12
C VAL A 164 -0.30 -12.93 -11.71
N ALA A 165 -0.86 -13.91 -12.42
CA ALA A 165 -0.53 -15.32 -12.25
C ALA A 165 0.56 -15.74 -13.25
N SER A 166 1.54 -16.53 -12.81
CA SER A 166 2.61 -17.02 -13.67
C SER A 166 2.12 -18.11 -14.62
N SER A 167 1.13 -18.88 -14.19
CA SER A 167 0.52 -19.96 -14.98
C SER A 167 -0.98 -20.07 -14.71
N GLN A 168 -1.68 -20.77 -15.61
CA GLN A 168 -3.09 -21.09 -15.40
C GLN A 168 -3.31 -22.00 -14.18
N GLU A 169 -2.34 -22.88 -13.89
CA GLU A 169 -2.39 -23.77 -12.72
C GLU A 169 -2.31 -22.97 -11.42
N GLU A 170 -1.38 -22.01 -11.33
CA GLU A 170 -1.28 -21.10 -10.18
C GLU A 170 -2.59 -20.34 -9.95
N LEU A 171 -3.19 -19.78 -11.02
CA LEU A 171 -4.49 -19.11 -10.94
C LEU A 171 -5.59 -20.05 -10.43
N ASN A 172 -5.63 -21.29 -10.92
CA ASN A 172 -6.63 -22.27 -10.48
C ASN A 172 -6.49 -22.60 -8.99
N ASN A 173 -5.25 -22.74 -8.50
CA ASN A 173 -4.97 -22.99 -7.09
C ASN A 173 -5.42 -21.82 -6.21
N VAL A 174 -5.13 -20.57 -6.62
CA VAL A 174 -5.62 -19.36 -5.91
C VAL A 174 -7.14 -19.33 -5.85
N LEU A 175 -7.83 -19.60 -6.97
CA LEU A 175 -9.29 -19.63 -7.03
C LEU A 175 -9.87 -20.72 -6.13
N GLN A 176 -9.22 -21.89 -6.05
CA GLN A 176 -9.64 -22.98 -5.17
C GLN A 176 -9.49 -22.60 -3.69
N HIS A 177 -8.37 -21.99 -3.31
CA HIS A 177 -8.17 -21.49 -1.94
C HIS A 177 -9.23 -20.45 -1.57
N ALA A 178 -9.52 -19.50 -2.47
CA ALA A 178 -10.54 -18.50 -2.25
C ALA A 178 -11.94 -19.12 -2.05
N ARG A 179 -12.35 -20.03 -2.94
CA ARG A 179 -13.68 -20.68 -2.88
C ARG A 179 -13.88 -21.60 -1.68
N SER A 180 -12.80 -22.11 -1.10
CA SER A 180 -12.86 -23.04 0.04
C SER A 180 -12.88 -22.34 1.40
N VAL A 181 -12.82 -21.01 1.45
CA VAL A 181 -12.93 -20.25 2.70
C VAL A 181 -14.41 -20.11 3.09
N PRO A 182 -14.79 -20.41 4.35
CA PRO A 182 -16.17 -20.26 4.81
C PRO A 182 -16.70 -18.84 4.63
N ASN A 183 -17.99 -18.71 4.31
CA ASN A 183 -18.70 -17.46 4.05
C ASN A 183 -18.30 -16.71 2.77
N VAL A 184 -17.43 -17.28 1.93
CA VAL A 184 -17.25 -16.80 0.56
C VAL A 184 -18.49 -17.15 -0.26
N GLN A 185 -19.18 -16.13 -0.75
CA GLN A 185 -20.37 -16.28 -1.58
C GLN A 185 -20.03 -16.36 -3.06
N ARG A 186 -19.05 -15.55 -3.48
CA ARG A 186 -18.63 -15.43 -4.89
C ARG A 186 -17.18 -15.00 -4.97
N VAL A 187 -16.48 -15.47 -6.00
CA VAL A 187 -15.12 -15.04 -6.32
C VAL A 187 -15.13 -14.41 -7.71
N VAL A 188 -14.67 -13.16 -7.79
CA VAL A 188 -14.49 -12.40 -9.03
C VAL A 188 -12.99 -12.25 -9.26
N SER A 189 -12.53 -12.64 -10.44
CA SER A 189 -11.10 -12.62 -10.79
C SER A 189 -10.82 -11.58 -11.87
N TYR A 190 -9.95 -10.65 -11.53
CA TYR A 190 -9.31 -9.67 -12.41
C TYR A 190 -7.82 -9.95 -12.59
N VAL A 191 -7.40 -11.19 -12.26
CA VAL A 191 -6.02 -11.66 -12.41
C VAL A 191 -5.71 -11.86 -13.89
N ARG A 192 -4.55 -11.38 -14.32
CA ARG A 192 -4.04 -11.61 -15.68
C ARG A 192 -2.99 -12.71 -15.65
N LEU A 193 -2.92 -13.50 -16.73
CA LEU A 193 -1.80 -14.42 -16.92
C LEU A 193 -0.57 -13.63 -17.40
N LEU A 194 0.60 -13.97 -16.87
CA LEU A 194 1.87 -13.35 -17.27
C LEU A 194 2.10 -13.46 -18.79
N SER A 195 1.70 -14.58 -19.39
CA SER A 195 1.76 -14.80 -20.85
C SER A 195 1.00 -13.74 -21.65
N ASN A 196 -0.06 -13.16 -21.09
CA ASN A 196 -0.91 -12.17 -21.77
C ASN A 196 -0.37 -10.75 -21.63
N LEU A 197 0.70 -10.54 -20.87
CA LEU A 197 1.34 -9.23 -20.66
C LEU A 197 2.58 -9.02 -21.53
N GLN A 198 3.05 -10.08 -22.20
CA GLN A 198 4.28 -10.11 -23.00
C GLN A 198 4.03 -10.05 -24.51
N GLY A 199 2.78 -9.75 -24.92
CA GLY A 199 2.40 -9.49 -26.32
C GLY A 199 2.12 -8.01 -26.52
#